data_AF-A0A527GIG9-F1
#
_entry.id   AF-A0A527GIG9-F1
#
_cell.length_a   1.000
_cell.length_b   1.000
_cell.length_c   1.000
_cell.angle_alpha   90.00
_cell.angle_beta   90.00
_cell.angle_gamma   90.00
#
_symmetry.space_group_name_H-M   'P 1'
#
loop_
_entity.id
_entity.type
_entity.pdbx_description
1 polymer ?
#
loop_
_entity_poly.entity_id
_entity_poly.type
_entity_poly.pdbx_seq_one_letter_code
_entity_poly.pdbx_strand_id
1 'polypeptide(L)' 'ADEPNCDVSSPEESFALHDIAPGEELTCNYNHFFETGFDFLGDRHLSEDSV' A
#
# COMPACT_ATOMS: atom_id res chain seq x y z
N ALA A 1 -9.16 -11.13 -9.79
CA ALA A 1 -7.92 -10.49 -9.33
C ALA A 1 -6.94 -11.62 -9.06
N ASP A 2 -5.69 -11.45 -9.44
CA ASP A 2 -4.64 -12.44 -9.13
C ASP A 2 -4.50 -12.55 -7.60
N GLU A 3 -4.16 -13.75 -7.11
CA GLU A 3 -3.93 -13.98 -5.68
C GLU A 3 -2.62 -13.28 -5.27
N PRO A 4 -2.63 -12.39 -4.27
CA PRO A 4 -1.44 -11.68 -3.83
C PRO A 4 -0.46 -12.64 -3.14
N ASN A 5 0.84 -12.36 -3.22
CA ASN A 5 1.88 -13.17 -2.59
C ASN A 5 2.46 -12.55 -1.30
N CYS A 6 2.09 -11.31 -0.96
CA CYS A 6 2.51 -10.60 0.24
C CYS A 6 1.33 -10.12 1.10
N ASP A 7 1.38 -10.42 2.39
CA ASP A 7 0.56 -9.81 3.44
C ASP A 7 1.24 -8.54 3.96
N VAL A 8 0.52 -7.43 3.91
CA VAL A 8 0.96 -6.10 4.36
C VAL A 8 0.01 -5.53 5.43
N SER A 9 -0.69 -6.42 6.14
CA SER A 9 -1.72 -6.02 7.10
C SER A 9 -1.16 -5.32 8.34
N SER A 10 0.11 -5.59 8.66
CA SER A 10 0.88 -4.92 9.70
C SER A 10 1.66 -3.72 9.12
N PRO A 11 1.64 -2.54 9.76
CA PRO A 11 2.35 -1.38 9.25
C PRO A 11 3.88 -1.49 9.36
N GLU A 12 4.40 -2.30 10.28
CA GLU A 12 5.85 -2.43 10.51
C GLU A 12 6.52 -3.54 9.68
N GLU A 13 5.74 -4.45 9.09
CA GLU A 13 6.27 -5.67 8.48
C GLU A 13 5.42 -6.18 7.32
N SER A 14 6.03 -7.02 6.48
CA SER A 14 5.35 -7.68 5.38
C SER A 14 5.78 -9.13 5.31
N PHE A 15 4.82 -10.03 5.11
CA PHE A 15 5.05 -11.47 5.11
C PHE A 15 4.70 -12.10 3.77
N ALA A 16 5.52 -13.06 3.34
CA ALA A 16 5.19 -13.88 2.19
C ALA A 16 4.06 -14.86 2.56
N LEU A 17 3.04 -14.96 1.70
CA LEU A 17 1.92 -15.90 1.86
C LEU A 17 2.26 -17.31 1.36
N HIS A 18 3.26 -17.41 0.49
CA HIS A 18 3.84 -18.64 -0.05
C HIS A 18 5.28 -18.37 -0.51
N ASP A 19 6.00 -19.42 -0.94
CA ASP A 19 7.33 -19.26 -1.53
C ASP A 19 7.26 -18.39 -2.81
N ILE A 20 8.21 -17.47 -2.97
CA ILE A 20 8.29 -16.53 -4.09
C ILE A 20 9.58 -16.78 -4.86
N ALA A 21 9.47 -17.01 -6.17
CA ALA A 21 10.63 -17.30 -7.01
C ALA A 21 11.41 -16.02 -7.37
N PRO A 22 12.74 -16.08 -7.62
CA PRO A 22 13.48 -14.94 -8.12
C PRO A 22 12.91 -14.42 -9.45
N GLY A 23 12.62 -13.12 -9.52
CA GLY A 23 12.03 -12.47 -10.69
C GLY A 23 10.50 -12.47 -10.71
N GLU A 24 9.84 -13.09 -9.73
CA GLU A 24 8.41 -12.93 -9.48
C GLU A 24 8.12 -11.53 -8.90
N GLU A 25 7.03 -10.91 -9.32
CA GLU A 25 6.58 -9.62 -8.79
C GLU A 25 6.00 -9.79 -7.38
N LEU A 26 6.38 -8.91 -6.45
CA LEU A 26 5.75 -8.85 -5.12
C LEU A 26 4.42 -8.12 -5.23
N THR A 27 3.34 -8.78 -4.83
CA THR A 27 1.96 -8.30 -4.96
C THR A 27 1.23 -8.35 -3.62
N CYS A 28 0.36 -7.38 -3.35
CA CYS A 28 -0.40 -7.31 -2.11
C CYS A 28 -1.87 -6.89 -2.35
N ASN A 29 -2.73 -7.16 -1.37
CA ASN A 29 -4.12 -6.75 -1.42
C ASN A 29 -4.29 -5.28 -0.98
N TYR A 30 -4.37 -4.37 -1.94
CA TYR A 30 -4.59 -2.94 -1.66
C TYR A 30 -5.91 -2.63 -0.93
N ASN A 31 -6.91 -3.50 -1.02
CA ASN A 31 -8.19 -3.27 -0.33
C ASN A 31 -8.01 -3.19 1.19
N HIS A 32 -6.96 -3.83 1.74
CA HIS A 32 -6.60 -3.75 3.17
C HIS A 32 -6.54 -2.30 3.67
N PHE A 33 -5.96 -1.40 2.89
CA PHE A 33 -5.79 0.00 3.28
C PHE A 33 -7.09 0.81 3.33
N PHE A 34 -8.18 0.26 2.83
CA PHE A 34 -9.47 0.93 2.76
C PHE A 34 -10.54 0.29 3.65
N GLU A 35 -10.21 -0.80 4.37
CA GLU A 35 -11.18 -1.51 5.23
C GLU A 35 -11.72 -0.64 6.37
N THR A 36 -10.89 0.26 6.90
CA THR A 36 -11.27 1.22 7.96
C THR A 36 -11.70 2.58 7.42
N GLY A 37 -11.83 2.70 6.10
CA GLY A 37 -12.04 3.98 5.40
C GLY A 37 -10.71 4.66 5.07
N PHE A 38 -10.80 5.85 4.48
CA PHE A 38 -9.64 6.65 4.10
C PHE A 38 -9.94 8.13 4.31
N ASP A 39 -8.93 8.90 4.71
CA ASP A 39 -9.03 10.35 4.87
C ASP A 39 -8.43 11.06 3.66
N PHE A 40 -9.18 12.00 3.10
CA PHE A 40 -8.64 12.91 2.09
C PHE A 40 -7.78 13.96 2.78
N LEU A 41 -6.49 14.04 2.44
CA LEU A 41 -5.56 15.04 3.00
C LEU A 41 -5.75 16.47 2.44
N GLY A 42 -6.83 16.69 1.68
CA GLY A 42 -7.12 17.98 1.04
C GLY A 42 -6.19 18.32 -0.12
N ASP A 43 -6.37 19.51 -0.71
CA ASP A 43 -5.47 20.02 -1.73
C ASP A 43 -4.11 20.36 -1.10
N ARG A 44 -3.02 20.01 -1.79
CA ARG A 44 -1.70 20.52 -1.44
C ARG A 44 -1.71 22.04 -1.63
N HIS A 45 -1.92 22.79 -0.54
CA HIS A 45 -1.81 24.25 -0.56
C HIS A 45 -0.39 24.60 -1.01
N LEU A 46 -0.25 25.19 -2.20
CA LEU A 46 0.97 25.89 -2.58
C LEU A 46 1.01 27.12 -1.68
N SER A 47 1.76 27.06 -0.57
CA SER A 47 1.98 28.26 0.24
C SER A 47 2.61 29.33 -0.65
N GLU A 48 1.93 30.46 -0.81
CA GLU A 48 2.39 31.65 -1.55
C GLU A 48 3.55 32.38 -0.85
N ASP A 49 4.55 31.67 -0.33
CA ASP A 49 5.81 32.29 0.15
C ASP A 49 6.84 32.34 -0.99
N SER A 50 6.40 32.83 -2.14
CA SER A 50 7.28 33.16 -3.27
C SER A 50 6.75 34.39 -4.01
N VAL A 51 6.69 35.52 -3.30
CA VAL A 51 6.78 36.88 -3.86
C VAL A 51 7.34 37.86 -2.83
#